data_AF-K1SED5-F1
#
_entry.id   AF-K1SED5-F1
#
_cell.length_a   1.000
_cell.length_b   1.000
_cell.length_c   1.000
_cell.angle_alpha   90.00
_cell.angle_beta   90.00
_cell.angle_gamma   90.00
#
_symmetry.space_group_name_H-M   'P 1'
#
loop_
_entity.id
_entity.type
_entity.pdbx_description
1 polymer ?
#
loop_
_entity_poly.entity_id
_entity_poly.type
_entity_poly.pdbx_seq_one_letter_code
_entity_poly.pdbx_strand_id
1 'polypeptide(L)' 'MAKLIAFYSRADENYFGGQYRYVKVGNTEKVAKMISDLTGADMFKIEQKVP' A
#
# COMPACT_ATOMS: atom_id res chain seq x y z
N MET A 1 18.67 0.36 -14.42
CA MET A 1 17.84 -0.85 -14.34
C MET A 1 16.45 -0.41 -13.92
N ALA A 2 15.40 -0.83 -14.62
CA ALA A 2 14.02 -0.57 -14.18
C ALA A 2 13.77 -1.31 -12.85
N LYS A 3 13.05 -0.68 -11.92
CA LYS A 3 12.70 -1.23 -10.61
C LYS A 3 11.18 -1.15 -10.44
N LEU A 4 10.59 -2.19 -9.87
CA LEU A 4 9.14 -2.28 -9.67
C LEU A 4 8.82 -2.63 -8.22
N ILE A 5 7.87 -1.93 -7.64
CA ILE A 5 7.22 -2.24 -6.36
C ILE A 5 5.84 -2.79 -6.67
N ALA A 6 5.71 -4.11 -6.75
CA ALA A 6 4.41 -4.77 -6.80
C ALA A 6 3.90 -4.97 -5.37
N PHE A 7 2.72 -4.45 -5.06
CA PHE A 7 2.18 -4.49 -3.70
C PHE A 7 0.67 -4.73 -3.68
N TYR A 8 0.19 -5.32 -2.60
CA TYR A 8 -1.24 -5.47 -2.31
C TYR A 8 -1.60 -4.62 -1.09
N SER A 9 -2.70 -3.87 -1.16
CA SER A 9 -3.16 -3.07 -0.02
C SER A 9 -4.67 -2.89 -0.03
N ARG A 10 -5.30 -3.02 1.14
CA ARG A 10 -6.71 -2.70 1.35
C ARG A 10 -6.82 -1.39 2.14
N ALA A 11 -7.64 -0.49 1.63
CA ALA A 11 -8.15 0.64 2.40
C ALA A 11 -9.22 0.13 3.39
N ASP A 12 -9.98 1.05 3.98
CA ASP A 12 -11.06 0.79 4.92
C ASP A 12 -10.55 0.41 6.31
N GLU A 13 -11.09 -0.65 6.91
CA GLU A 13 -10.88 -0.96 8.31
C GLU A 13 -9.47 -1.53 8.56
N ASN A 14 -8.66 -0.82 9.33
CA ASN A 14 -7.31 -1.22 9.72
C ASN A 14 -7.16 -1.18 11.24
N TYR A 15 -6.45 -2.15 11.81
CA TYR A 15 -6.14 -2.19 13.24
C TYR A 15 -4.79 -1.51 13.50
N PHE A 16 -4.80 -0.40 14.25
CA PHE A 16 -3.58 0.25 14.73
C PHE A 16 -3.85 1.16 15.95
N GLY A 17 -2.85 1.30 16.81
CA GLY A 17 -2.99 2.10 18.03
C GLY A 17 -4.07 1.58 18.99
N GLY A 18 -4.26 0.26 19.05
CA GLY A 18 -5.20 -0.41 19.96
C GLY A 18 -6.67 -0.37 19.54
N GLN A 19 -7.00 0.08 18.33
CA GLN A 19 -8.38 0.15 17.85
C GLN A 19 -8.48 -0.03 16.34
N TYR A 20 -9.66 -0.48 15.88
CA TYR A 20 -10.01 -0.47 14.47
C TYR A 20 -10.33 0.96 14.02
N ARG A 21 -9.79 1.35 12.87
CA ARG A 21 -9.98 2.68 12.29
C ARG A 21 -10.17 2.54 10.79
N TYR A 22 -11.09 3.32 10.25
CA TYR A 22 -11.25 3.45 8.81
C TYR A 22 -10.14 4.35 8.24
N VAL A 23 -9.44 3.89 7.19
CA VAL A 23 -8.40 4.65 6.49
C VAL A 23 -8.65 4.67 4.99
N LYS A 24 -8.40 5.81 4.35
CA LYS A 24 -8.51 5.96 2.89
C LYS A 24 -7.39 5.24 2.11
N VAL A 25 -6.26 4.97 2.78
CA VAL A 25 -5.08 4.34 2.20
C VAL A 25 -4.56 3.30 3.18
N GLY A 26 -4.42 2.07 2.71
CA GLY A 26 -3.90 0.97 3.51
C GLY A 26 -2.43 1.15 3.89
N ASN A 27 -1.99 0.51 4.97
CA ASN A 27 -0.63 0.66 5.47
C ASN A 27 0.43 0.19 4.46
N THR A 28 0.16 -0.88 3.72
CA THR A 28 1.09 -1.38 2.68
C THR A 28 1.28 -0.36 1.56
N GLU A 29 0.22 0.31 1.11
CA GLU A 29 0.32 1.35 0.07
C GLU A 29 1.13 2.57 0.55
N LYS A 30 0.98 2.96 1.83
CA LYS A 30 1.84 4.00 2.43
C LYS A 30 3.32 3.61 2.38
N VAL A 31 3.65 2.38 2.74
CA VAL A 31 5.05 1.90 2.71
C VAL A 31 5.56 1.78 1.28
N ALA A 32 4.74 1.28 0.35
CA ALA A 32 5.10 1.20 -1.06
C ALA A 32 5.45 2.58 -1.63
N LYS A 33 4.69 3.62 -1.26
CA LYS A 33 5.00 5.00 -1.63
C LYS A 33 6.33 5.48 -1.03
N MET A 34 6.59 5.22 0.25
CA MET A 34 7.87 5.58 0.87
C MET A 34 9.05 4.92 0.16
N ILE A 35 8.94 3.65 -0.22
CA ILE A 35 9.98 2.94 -0.97
C ILE A 35 10.13 3.52 -2.38
N SER A 36 9.03 3.86 -3.05
CA SER A 36 9.05 4.55 -4.36
C SER A 36 9.80 5.87 -4.27
N ASP A 37 9.47 6.71 -3.29
CA ASP A 37 10.10 8.02 -3.06
C ASP A 37 11.61 7.89 -2.82
N LEU A 38 12.05 6.82 -2.13
CA LEU A 38 13.47 6.55 -1.84
C LEU A 38 14.25 5.94 -3.01
N THR A 39 13.58 5.19 -3.89
CA THR A 39 14.27 4.33 -4.87
C THR A 39 14.10 4.77 -6.32
N GLY A 40 13.10 5.63 -6.58
CA GLY A 40 12.64 5.99 -7.93
C GLY A 40 12.01 4.83 -8.69
N ALA A 41 11.51 3.81 -7.99
CA ALA A 41 10.90 2.64 -8.60
C ALA A 41 9.43 2.90 -8.96
N ASP A 42 8.96 2.28 -10.04
CA ASP A 42 7.55 2.33 -10.41
C ASP A 42 6.71 1.51 -9.42
N MET A 43 5.46 1.92 -9.24
CA MET A 43 4.51 1.26 -8.34
C MET A 43 3.43 0.51 -9.13
N PHE A 44 3.16 -0.73 -8.76
CA PHE A 44 2.04 -1.52 -9.28
C PHE A 44 1.21 -2.10 -8.15
N LYS A 45 -0.04 -1.66 -8.05
CA LYS A 45 -1.00 -2.16 -7.07
C LYS A 45 -1.72 -3.40 -7.62
N ILE A 46 -1.64 -4.49 -6.88
CA ILE A 46 -2.38 -5.72 -7.14
C ILE A 46 -3.81 -5.50 -6.66
N GLU A 47 -4.78 -5.63 -7.56
CA GLU A 47 -6.20 -5.49 -7.25
C GLU A 47 -6.86 -6.86 -7.10
N GLN A 48 -7.77 -6.99 -6.13
CA GLN A 48 -8.56 -8.21 -6.00
C GLN A 48 -9.54 -8.31 -7.16
N LYS A 49 -9.72 -9.52 -7.70
CA LYS A 49 -10.78 -9.78 -8.69
C LYS A 49 -12.17 -9.61 -8.07
N VAL A 50 -12.33 -9.94 -6.79
CA VAL A 50 -13.55 -9.78 -5.99
C VAL A 50 -13.16 -9.19 -4.62
N PRO A 51 -13.69 -8.02 -4.20
CA PRO A 51 -13.28 -7.33 -2.97
C PRO A 51 -13.65 -8.04 -1.66
#